data_AF-A0A389LUP9-F1
#
_entry.id   AF-A0A389LUP9-F1
#
_cell.length_a   1.000
_cell.length_b   1.000
_cell.length_c   1.000
_cell.angle_alpha   90.00
_cell.angle_beta   90.00
_cell.angle_gamma   90.00
#
_symmetry.space_group_name_H-M   'P 1'
#
loop_
_entity.id
_entity.type
_entity.pdbx_description
1 polymer ?
#
loop_
_entity_poly.entity_id
_entity_poly.type
_entity_poly.pdbx_seq_one_letter_code
_entity_poly.pdbx_strand_id
1 'polypeptide(L)' 'MQEKMAKQCKSRAYTPTYESSKQLTLEGFEHPFERSLNLDNRWVVLSHLIPWDELVGVYNKHVGE' A
#
# COMPACT_ATOMS: atom_id res chain seq x y z
N MET A 1 30.04 -11.65 37.82
CA MET A 1 28.61 -11.64 37.40
C MET A 1 28.55 -10.88 36.08
N GLN A 2 28.31 -11.56 34.95
CA GLN A 2 28.23 -10.91 33.64
C GLN A 2 26.85 -10.28 33.46
N GLU A 3 26.84 -8.97 33.21
CA GLU A 3 25.67 -8.15 32.96
C GLU A 3 25.09 -8.49 31.58
N LYS A 4 23.84 -8.95 31.55
CA LYS A 4 23.15 -9.30 30.30
C LYS A 4 22.60 -8.03 29.68
N MET A 5 23.21 -7.58 28.58
CA MET A 5 22.68 -6.48 27.79
C MET A 5 21.30 -6.84 27.23
N ALA A 6 20.29 -6.02 27.56
CA ALA A 6 18.95 -6.14 27.00
C ALA A 6 19.01 -5.92 25.48
N LYS A 7 18.53 -6.89 24.70
CA LYS A 7 18.43 -6.78 23.25
C LYS A 7 17.46 -5.63 22.93
N GLN A 8 17.96 -4.56 22.33
CA GLN A 8 17.10 -3.52 21.79
C GLN A 8 16.26 -4.11 20.64
N CYS A 9 14.95 -4.26 20.85
CA CYS A 9 14.02 -4.50 19.76
C CYS A 9 13.89 -3.21 18.97
N LYS A 10 14.39 -3.19 17.73
CA LYS A 10 14.24 -2.06 16.82
C LYS A 10 12.75 -1.82 16.56
N SER A 11 12.29 -0.58 16.71
CA SER A 11 10.92 -0.19 16.39
C SER A 11 10.65 -0.47 14.90
N ARG A 12 9.55 -1.17 14.60
CA ARG A 12 9.14 -1.43 13.21
C ARG A 12 8.57 -0.14 12.62
N ALA A 13 8.85 0.10 11.33
CA ALA A 13 8.19 1.20 10.62
C ALA A 13 6.67 0.99 10.66
N TYR A 14 5.92 2.09 10.78
CA TYR A 14 4.46 2.05 10.71
C TYR A 14 4.05 1.53 9.33
N THR A 15 3.23 0.48 9.31
CA THR A 15 2.60 -0.03 8.10
C THR A 15 1.20 0.56 8.03
N PRO A 16 0.88 1.39 7.02
CA PRO A 16 -0.46 1.93 6.89
C PRO A 16 -1.45 0.79 6.61
N THR A 17 -2.65 0.92 7.16
CA THR A 17 -3.76 0.02 6.85
C THR A 17 -4.15 0.19 5.39
N TYR A 18 -4.48 -0.92 4.72
CA TYR A 18 -4.94 -0.85 3.34
C TYR A 18 -6.24 -0.06 3.19
N GLU A 19 -6.27 0.82 2.20
CA GLU A 19 -7.47 1.53 1.76
C GLU A 19 -7.80 1.12 0.32
N SER A 20 -9.08 0.84 0.05
CA SER A 20 -9.54 0.39 -1.26
C SER A 20 -9.24 1.44 -2.34
N SER A 21 -8.74 0.98 -3.49
CA SER A 21 -8.36 1.85 -4.62
C SER A 21 -9.53 2.51 -5.34
N LYS A 22 -10.78 2.31 -4.90
CA LYS A 22 -11.97 3.10 -5.30
C LYS A 22 -11.91 4.53 -4.75
N GLN A 23 -10.70 5.08 -4.67
CA GLN A 23 -10.36 6.34 -4.04
C GLN A 23 -11.15 7.46 -4.72
N LEU A 24 -11.85 8.25 -3.91
CA LEU A 24 -12.60 9.40 -4.37
C LEU A 24 -11.64 10.42 -5.00
N THR A 25 -12.02 10.95 -6.17
CA THR A 25 -11.28 12.05 -6.79
C THR A 25 -11.35 13.25 -5.86
N LEU A 26 -10.19 13.73 -5.39
CA LEU A 26 -10.10 14.94 -4.57
C LEU A 26 -10.31 16.15 -5.48
N GLU A 27 -11.46 16.82 -5.36
CA GLU A 27 -11.73 18.04 -6.12
C GLU A 27 -10.67 19.11 -5.82
N GLY A 28 -10.01 19.62 -6.86
CA GLY A 28 -8.97 20.65 -6.75
C GLY A 28 -7.55 20.13 -6.47
N PHE A 29 -7.36 18.80 -6.36
CA PHE A 29 -6.02 18.21 -6.31
C PHE A 29 -5.56 17.84 -7.73
N GLU A 30 -4.81 18.74 -8.36
CA GLU A 30 -4.11 18.46 -9.60
C GLU A 30 -2.72 17.91 -9.29
N HIS A 31 -2.36 16.79 -9.93
CA HIS A 31 -1.01 16.26 -9.78
C HIS A 31 0.01 17.21 -10.44
N PRO A 32 1.24 17.37 -9.92
CA PRO A 32 2.23 18.27 -10.49
C PRO A 32 2.79 17.81 -11.84
N PHE A 33 2.36 16.64 -12.34
CA PHE A 33 2.79 16.12 -13.63
C PHE A 33 2.04 16.80 -14.78
N GLU A 34 2.76 17.14 -15.84
CA GLU A 34 2.18 17.79 -17.04
C GLU A 34 1.32 16.83 -17.89
N ARG A 35 1.46 15.52 -17.68
CA ARG A 35 0.81 14.49 -18.51
C ARG A 35 0.06 13.50 -17.65
N SER A 36 -1.12 13.12 -18.11
CA SER A 36 -1.89 12.01 -17.57
C SER A 36 -1.30 10.67 -17.99
N LEU A 37 -1.55 9.64 -17.19
CA LEU A 37 -1.27 8.27 -17.58
C LEU A 37 -2.18 7.85 -18.74
N ASN A 38 -1.60 7.20 -19.75
CA ASN A 38 -2.38 6.61 -20.82
C ASN A 38 -3.23 5.46 -20.25
N LEU A 39 -4.55 5.52 -20.48
CA LEU A 39 -5.50 4.50 -20.03
C LEU A 39 -5.22 3.12 -20.66
N ASP A 40 -4.64 3.10 -21.86
CA ASP A 40 -4.23 1.87 -22.56
C ASP A 40 -2.89 1.31 -22.07
N ASN A 41 -2.24 1.97 -21.10
CA ASN A 41 -1.04 1.44 -20.50
C ASN A 41 -1.36 0.11 -19.80
N ARG A 42 -0.61 -0.94 -20.11
CA ARG A 42 -0.81 -2.28 -19.56
C ARG A 42 -0.93 -2.30 -18.03
N TRP A 43 -0.17 -1.46 -17.33
CA TRP A 43 -0.22 -1.36 -15.87
C TRP A 43 -1.51 -0.73 -15.35
N VAL A 44 -2.03 0.28 -16.06
CA VAL A 44 -3.32 0.91 -15.75
C VAL A 44 -4.44 -0.09 -16.01
N VAL A 45 -4.42 -0.80 -17.14
CA VAL A 45 -5.43 -1.83 -17.42
C VAL A 45 -5.40 -2.92 -16.35
N LEU A 46 -4.20 -3.42 -15.99
CA LEU A 46 -4.06 -4.44 -14.95
C LEU A 46 -4.55 -3.96 -13.59
N SER A 47 -4.32 -2.69 -13.22
CA SER A 47 -4.78 -2.18 -11.93
C SER A 47 -6.31 -2.19 -11.82
N HIS A 48 -7.04 -2.06 -12.93
CA HIS A 48 -8.51 -2.13 -12.95
C HIS A 48 -9.03 -3.57 -12.97
N LEU A 49 -8.27 -4.51 -13.53
CA LEU A 49 -8.68 -5.92 -13.63
C LEU A 49 -8.42 -6.70 -12.35
N ILE A 50 -7.41 -6.32 -11.56
CA ILE A 50 -7.03 -7.04 -10.35
C ILE A 50 -8.03 -6.73 -9.22
N PRO A 51 -8.61 -7.75 -8.56
CA PRO A 51 -9.47 -7.57 -7.39
C PRO A 51 -8.64 -7.28 -6.14
N TRP A 52 -8.14 -6.06 -6.01
CA TRP A 52 -7.25 -5.65 -4.91
C TRP A 52 -7.87 -5.85 -3.53
N ASP A 53 -9.17 -5.57 -3.37
CA ASP A 53 -9.90 -5.73 -2.10
C ASP A 53 -9.82 -7.18 -1.58
N GLU A 54 -10.05 -8.16 -2.46
CA GLU A 54 -10.00 -9.58 -2.11
C GLU A 54 -8.55 -10.04 -1.87
N LEU A 55 -7.63 -9.61 -2.74
CA LEU A 55 -6.22 -9.96 -2.64
C LEU A 55 -5.62 -9.50 -1.32
N VAL A 56 -5.93 -8.27 -0.89
CA VAL A 56 -5.43 -7.75 0.38
C VAL A 56 -6.06 -8.47 1.57
N GLY A 57 -7.33 -8.84 1.50
CA GLY A 57 -7.96 -9.69 2.53
C GLY A 57 -7.20 -11.00 2.74
N VAL A 58 -6.81 -11.67 1.65
CA VAL A 58 -6.00 -12.89 1.71
C VAL A 58 -4.58 -12.60 2.20
N TYR A 59 -3.94 -11.55 1.70
CA TYR A 59 -2.57 -11.18 2.09
C TYR A 59 -2.46 -10.88 3.58
N ASN A 60 -3.34 -10.03 4.10
CA ASN A 60 -3.37 -9.66 5.51
C ASN A 60 -3.56 -10.88 6.41
N LYS A 61 -4.39 -11.84 6.00
CA LYS A 61 -4.59 -13.09 6.75
C LYS A 61 -3.31 -13.95 6.87
N HIS A 62 -2.41 -13.89 5.89
CA HIS A 62 -1.23 -14.75 5.85
C HIS A 62 0.07 -14.05 6.26
N VAL A 63 0.16 -12.73 6.09
CA VAL A 63 1.40 -11.95 6.28
C VAL A 63 1.23 -10.81 7.29
N GLY A 64 0.01 -10.36 7.54
CA GLY A 64 -0.29 -9.18 8.35
C GLY A 64 -0.25 -9.38 9.88
N GLU A 65 0.05 -10.59 10.36
CA GLU A 65 0.25 -10.89 11.80
C GLU A 65 1.73 -11.00 12.20
#